data_AF-A0A9P2LC03-F1
#
_entry.id   AF-A0A9P2LC03-F1
#
_cell.length_a   1.000
_cell.length_b   1.000
_cell.length_c   1.000
_cell.angle_alpha   90.00
_cell.angle_beta   90.00
_cell.angle_gamma   90.00
#
_symmetry.space_group_name_H-M   'P 1'
#
loop_
_entity.id
_entity.type
_entity.pdbx_description
1 polymer ?
#
loop_
_entity_poly.entity_id
_entity_poly.type
_entity_poly.pdbx_seq_one_letter_code
_entity_poly.pdbx_strand_id
1 'polypeptide(L)'
;MDSEINQAYAGFGFFDIYHRDSFKQPARTTWIDGWKIEYMAIADPQTIHKTPIVIVGGAFQNFNSYKYCVEQLFESGPVILIDLPSMGANQQITNRDTGISAGTLELPDLSEMLGRWLDIVGIQKVSVMGMSLGSVVASCFAYHRPDLMDRMILMGVMQKTRKSWRMILEESLKLMQENRMEEFGQAVILYLVNHAKLDKTRMSPTAKKLFFRQMAEFTGTERERYEINCNRLLRLTDVPIPECKTLIAAGQYDSFTLPHENANFALQCPDMEFALIANADHVPQLQRRKETMSLFTSFLKGESIQNLDGIIPMTREQMQNMERRGEERIPVLQPKTKLSHRECETEVPVKIVDVTFFGMYLKLDDVAQLEFVNEHPRDLALHLEDEEGAFSIECLIFEATEQGVRALFKHGSFELADRLSRFIARQKQAA
;
A
#
# COMPACT_ATOMS: atom_id res chain seq x y z
N MET A 1 23.97 29.02 -35.56
CA MET A 1 22.50 28.90 -35.56
C MET A 1 22.17 27.74 -34.64
N ASP A 2 21.11 27.90 -33.86
CA ASP A 2 20.62 27.04 -32.78
C ASP A 2 21.06 27.40 -31.34
N SER A 3 21.31 28.69 -31.11
CA SER A 3 21.38 29.28 -29.76
C SER A 3 20.06 29.95 -29.32
N GLU A 4 18.91 29.67 -29.95
CA GLU A 4 17.67 30.44 -29.77
C GLU A 4 16.38 29.61 -29.49
N ILE A 5 16.46 28.38 -28.97
CA ILE A 5 15.23 27.59 -28.68
C ILE A 5 14.99 27.24 -27.20
N ASN A 6 15.85 27.64 -26.24
CA ASN A 6 15.65 27.27 -24.82
C ASN A 6 15.36 28.42 -23.84
N GLN A 7 14.98 29.62 -24.32
CA GLN A 7 14.62 30.77 -23.46
C GLN A 7 13.11 30.99 -23.32
N ALA A 8 12.32 29.96 -23.00
CA ALA A 8 10.87 30.11 -22.79
C ALA A 8 10.26 29.34 -21.61
N TYR A 9 11.05 28.91 -20.62
CA TYR A 9 10.53 28.40 -19.35
C TYR A 9 11.25 29.08 -18.19
N ALA A 10 10.79 30.28 -17.84
CA ALA A 10 11.30 31.01 -16.67
C ALA A 10 10.82 30.31 -15.39
N GLY A 11 11.65 29.43 -14.83
CA GLY A 11 11.48 28.94 -13.46
C GLY A 11 11.67 30.08 -12.46
N PHE A 12 10.83 30.13 -11.42
CA PHE A 12 11.02 31.05 -10.30
C PHE A 12 11.86 30.32 -9.23
N GLY A 13 13.18 30.46 -9.32
CA GLY A 13 14.10 29.85 -8.34
C GLY A 13 14.12 28.31 -8.42
N PHE A 14 13.82 27.63 -7.31
CA PHE A 14 13.86 26.17 -7.21
C PHE A 14 12.74 25.46 -7.97
N PHE A 15 11.60 26.10 -8.22
CA PHE A 15 10.42 25.47 -8.83
C PHE A 15 10.28 25.83 -10.32
N ASP A 16 9.96 24.80 -11.11
CA ASP A 16 9.58 24.95 -12.51
C ASP A 16 8.09 25.29 -12.60
N ILE A 17 7.71 26.24 -13.46
CA ILE A 17 6.29 26.57 -13.66
C ILE A 17 5.61 25.41 -14.38
N TYR A 18 4.51 24.92 -13.82
CA TYR A 18 3.79 23.79 -14.38
C TYR A 18 3.18 24.10 -15.75
N HIS A 19 3.28 23.13 -16.66
CA HIS A 19 2.59 23.12 -17.94
C HIS A 19 2.30 21.67 -18.36
N ARG A 20 1.49 21.49 -19.40
CA ARG A 20 1.00 20.17 -19.87
C ARG A 20 2.10 19.14 -20.14
N ASP A 21 3.30 19.61 -20.45
CA ASP A 21 4.46 18.76 -20.80
C ASP A 21 5.48 18.63 -19.67
N SER A 22 5.23 19.17 -18.47
CA SER A 22 6.17 19.07 -17.34
C SER A 22 6.52 17.60 -17.01
N PHE A 23 5.56 16.68 -17.07
CA PHE A 23 5.80 15.23 -16.86
C PHE A 23 6.53 14.52 -18.01
N LYS A 24 6.84 15.20 -19.12
CA LYS A 24 7.71 14.68 -20.18
C LYS A 24 9.17 15.06 -19.96
N GLN A 25 9.44 16.03 -19.08
CA GLN A 25 10.79 16.44 -18.75
C GLN A 25 11.48 15.36 -17.91
N PRO A 26 12.81 15.18 -18.07
CA PRO A 26 13.56 14.27 -17.22
C PRO A 26 13.49 14.75 -15.76
N ALA A 27 13.52 13.79 -14.83
CA ALA A 27 13.63 14.09 -13.41
C ALA A 27 14.92 14.88 -13.13
N ARG A 28 14.82 15.87 -12.25
CA ARG A 28 16.01 16.52 -11.68
C ARG A 28 16.65 15.57 -10.69
N THR A 29 17.96 15.73 -10.50
CA THR A 29 18.72 14.84 -9.62
C THR A 29 19.59 15.61 -8.63
N THR A 30 19.71 15.06 -7.43
CA THR A 30 20.70 15.47 -6.42
C THR A 30 21.43 14.22 -5.96
N TRP A 31 22.74 14.30 -5.77
CA TRP A 31 23.54 13.20 -5.24
C TRP A 31 23.98 13.49 -3.81
N ILE A 32 23.82 12.52 -2.92
CA ILE A 32 24.24 12.57 -1.52
C ILE A 32 25.02 11.30 -1.23
N ASP A 33 26.33 11.41 -0.99
CA ASP A 33 27.20 10.29 -0.60
C ASP A 33 27.06 9.03 -1.50
N GLY A 34 27.04 9.23 -2.82
CA GLY A 34 26.90 8.15 -3.80
C GLY A 34 25.47 7.64 -4.01
N TRP A 35 24.49 8.19 -3.29
CA TRP A 35 23.06 7.95 -3.48
C TRP A 35 22.41 9.05 -4.31
N LYS A 36 21.54 8.65 -5.23
CA LYS A 36 20.80 9.54 -6.13
C LYS A 36 19.41 9.76 -5.56
N ILE A 37 18.99 11.01 -5.54
CA ILE A 37 17.61 11.44 -5.33
C ILE A 37 17.11 11.96 -6.67
N GLU A 38 15.98 11.44 -7.13
CA GLU A 38 15.28 11.94 -8.31
C GLU A 38 14.06 12.74 -7.86
N TYR A 39 13.79 13.88 -8.49
CA TYR A 39 12.65 14.71 -8.11
C TYR A 39 12.10 15.55 -9.27
N MET A 40 10.85 15.96 -9.12
CA MET A 40 10.22 17.02 -9.89
C MET A 40 9.71 18.08 -8.93
N ALA A 41 10.06 19.35 -9.16
CA ALA A 41 9.59 20.48 -8.35
C ALA A 41 8.82 21.44 -9.24
N ILE A 42 7.49 21.41 -9.15
CA ILE A 42 6.57 22.09 -10.05
C ILE A 42 5.61 22.99 -9.28
N ALA A 43 5.25 24.14 -9.85
CA ALA A 43 4.42 25.13 -9.18
C ALA A 43 3.46 25.85 -10.12
N ASP A 44 2.32 26.29 -9.58
CA ASP A 44 1.52 27.35 -10.17
C ASP A 44 2.04 28.72 -9.69
N PRO A 45 2.23 29.72 -10.58
CA PRO A 45 2.71 31.05 -10.18
C PRO A 45 1.85 31.71 -9.09
N GLN A 46 0.55 31.42 -9.03
CA GLN A 46 -0.37 32.03 -8.07
C GLN A 46 -0.14 31.52 -6.64
N THR A 47 0.43 30.34 -6.46
CA THR A 47 0.58 29.68 -5.15
C THR A 47 2.01 29.29 -4.82
N ILE A 48 2.98 29.57 -5.69
CA ILE A 48 4.41 29.27 -5.51
C ILE A 48 5.01 29.78 -4.19
N HIS A 49 4.44 30.82 -3.61
CA HIS A 49 4.86 31.42 -2.34
C HIS A 49 4.33 30.68 -1.10
N LYS A 50 3.41 29.72 -1.26
CA LYS A 50 2.87 28.92 -0.17
C LYS A 50 3.83 27.79 0.22
N THR A 51 3.57 27.15 1.37
CA THR A 51 4.31 25.97 1.83
C THR A 51 4.34 24.88 0.73
N PRO A 52 5.52 24.41 0.32
CA PRO A 52 5.65 23.29 -0.61
C PRO A 52 5.09 21.98 -0.06
N ILE A 53 4.56 21.16 -0.97
CA ILE A 53 4.00 19.84 -0.68
C ILE A 53 4.96 18.79 -1.23
N VAL A 54 5.64 18.07 -0.35
CA VAL A 54 6.49 16.94 -0.72
C VAL A 54 5.67 15.67 -0.76
N ILE A 55 5.69 14.94 -1.86
CA ILE A 55 4.98 13.68 -2.04
C ILE A 55 5.98 12.53 -2.12
N VAL A 56 5.90 11.62 -1.15
CA VAL A 56 6.64 10.36 -1.13
C VAL A 56 5.69 9.24 -1.55
N GLY A 57 5.91 8.72 -2.75
CA GLY A 57 5.09 7.68 -3.34
C GLY A 57 5.19 6.33 -2.61
N GLY A 58 4.13 5.54 -2.75
CA GLY A 58 4.08 4.15 -2.31
C GLY A 58 4.75 3.20 -3.29
N ALA A 59 4.69 1.90 -2.97
CA ALA A 59 5.11 0.86 -3.89
C ALA A 59 4.38 1.00 -5.24
N PHE A 60 5.12 0.77 -6.33
CA PHE A 60 4.62 0.84 -7.72
C PHE A 60 4.15 2.23 -8.20
N GLN A 61 4.29 3.27 -7.38
CA GLN A 61 4.00 4.65 -7.78
C GLN A 61 5.27 5.35 -8.25
N ASN A 62 5.17 6.22 -9.24
CA ASN A 62 6.23 7.12 -9.66
C ASN A 62 5.62 8.49 -10.00
N PHE A 63 6.40 9.42 -10.54
CA PHE A 63 5.88 10.77 -10.85
C PHE A 63 4.65 10.72 -11.78
N ASN A 64 4.62 9.83 -12.77
CA ASN A 64 3.48 9.70 -13.68
C ASN A 64 2.20 9.21 -12.99
N SER A 65 2.29 8.57 -11.82
CA SER A 65 1.11 8.23 -11.00
C SER A 65 0.32 9.47 -10.56
N TYR A 66 0.98 10.62 -10.47
CA TYR A 66 0.38 11.89 -10.02
C TYR A 66 -0.01 12.83 -11.18
N LYS A 67 0.37 12.50 -12.41
CA LYS A 67 0.17 13.36 -13.60
C LYS A 67 -1.25 13.87 -13.78
N TYR A 68 -2.25 13.05 -13.45
CA TYR A 68 -3.67 13.37 -13.66
C TYR A 68 -4.37 13.93 -12.42
N CYS A 69 -3.63 14.20 -11.34
CA CYS A 69 -4.20 14.73 -10.11
C CYS A 69 -3.38 15.85 -9.46
N VAL A 70 -2.10 16.01 -9.80
CA VAL A 70 -1.23 17.01 -9.17
C VAL A 70 -1.73 18.44 -9.34
N GLU A 71 -2.43 18.74 -10.45
CA GLU A 71 -2.98 20.07 -10.71
C GLU A 71 -3.91 20.55 -9.59
N GLN A 72 -4.68 19.66 -8.98
CA GLN A 72 -5.60 19.99 -7.89
C GLN A 72 -4.86 20.37 -6.60
N LEU A 73 -3.60 19.94 -6.45
CA LEU A 73 -2.78 20.26 -5.28
C LEU A 73 -2.16 21.67 -5.41
N PHE A 74 -2.05 22.23 -6.62
CA PHE A 74 -1.48 23.57 -6.80
C PHE A 74 -2.29 24.66 -6.13
N GLU A 75 -3.59 24.46 -5.87
CA GLU A 75 -4.37 25.39 -5.05
C GLU A 75 -3.83 25.53 -3.61
N SER A 76 -3.15 24.48 -3.13
CA SER A 76 -2.59 24.40 -1.78
C SER A 76 -1.14 24.89 -1.71
N GLY A 77 -0.34 24.70 -2.76
CA GLY A 77 1.05 25.16 -2.82
C GLY A 77 1.85 24.49 -3.94
N PRO A 78 3.14 24.81 -4.07
CA PRO A 78 4.01 24.15 -5.04
C PRO A 78 4.24 22.69 -4.65
N VAL A 79 4.41 21.80 -5.62
CA VAL A 79 4.51 20.35 -5.40
C VAL A 79 5.91 19.84 -5.73
N ILE A 80 6.43 18.99 -4.85
CA ILE A 80 7.68 18.24 -5.03
C ILE A 80 7.33 16.75 -5.04
N LEU A 81 7.50 16.10 -6.19
CA LEU A 81 7.47 14.63 -6.28
C LEU A 81 8.91 14.13 -6.12
N ILE A 82 9.15 13.17 -5.22
CA ILE A 82 10.50 12.71 -4.90
C ILE A 82 10.61 11.19 -4.84
N ASP A 83 11.65 10.66 -5.49
CA ASP A 83 11.98 9.24 -5.56
C ASP A 83 13.39 9.02 -4.98
N LEU A 84 13.41 8.46 -3.76
CA LEU A 84 14.61 8.07 -3.01
C LEU A 84 15.22 6.77 -3.57
N PRO A 85 16.47 6.38 -3.19
CA PRO A 85 17.09 5.16 -3.69
C PRO A 85 16.18 3.92 -3.61
N SER A 86 16.07 3.21 -4.74
CA SER A 86 15.19 2.07 -5.01
C SER A 86 13.67 2.33 -4.94
N MET A 87 13.21 3.56 -4.65
CA MET A 87 11.80 3.94 -4.62
C MET A 87 11.36 4.59 -5.94
N GLY A 88 10.06 4.54 -6.23
CA GLY A 88 9.44 5.13 -7.41
C GLY A 88 10.05 4.79 -8.78
N ALA A 89 10.56 5.77 -9.52
CA ALA A 89 11.29 5.57 -10.77
C ALA A 89 12.80 5.39 -10.57
N ASN A 90 13.32 5.63 -9.35
CA ASN A 90 14.74 5.60 -9.07
C ASN A 90 15.28 4.16 -9.11
N GLN A 91 15.94 3.84 -10.22
CA GLN A 91 16.48 2.52 -10.51
C GLN A 91 17.76 2.17 -9.72
N GLN A 92 18.23 3.04 -8.81
CA GLN A 92 19.47 2.78 -8.09
C GLN A 92 19.29 1.64 -7.05
N ILE A 93 20.00 0.53 -7.30
CA ILE A 93 20.05 -0.65 -6.43
C ILE A 93 21.40 -0.80 -5.70
N THR A 94 22.42 -0.05 -6.11
CA THR A 94 23.74 0.01 -5.47
C THR A 94 24.24 1.44 -5.36
N ASN A 95 24.95 1.75 -4.27
CA ASN A 95 25.63 3.01 -4.09
C ASN A 95 26.71 3.15 -5.17
N ARG A 96 26.77 4.31 -5.82
CA ARG A 96 27.71 4.53 -6.93
C ARG A 96 29.17 4.51 -6.49
N ASP A 97 29.44 5.02 -5.29
CA ASP A 97 30.81 5.30 -4.84
C ASP A 97 31.38 4.13 -4.02
N THR A 98 30.54 3.39 -3.29
CA THR A 98 30.94 2.27 -2.41
C THR A 98 30.53 0.88 -2.91
N GLY A 99 29.60 0.79 -3.86
CA GLY A 99 29.05 -0.48 -4.35
C GLY A 99 28.07 -1.16 -3.38
N ILE A 100 27.82 -0.59 -2.20
CA ILE A 100 26.91 -1.15 -1.18
C ILE A 100 25.47 -1.21 -1.74
N SER A 101 24.74 -2.29 -1.47
CA SER A 101 23.35 -2.44 -1.90
C SER A 101 22.43 -1.40 -1.25
N ALA A 102 21.47 -0.87 -2.02
CA ALA A 102 20.39 -0.02 -1.50
C ALA A 102 19.52 -0.75 -0.47
N GLY A 103 19.54 -2.09 -0.45
CA GLY A 103 18.90 -2.91 0.58
C GLY A 103 19.42 -2.70 2.00
N THR A 104 20.58 -2.03 2.16
CA THR A 104 21.14 -1.62 3.45
C THR A 104 20.55 -0.31 3.98
N LEU A 105 19.93 0.50 3.12
CA LEU A 105 19.19 1.69 3.55
C LEU A 105 17.83 1.24 4.07
N GLU A 106 17.57 1.43 5.36
CA GLU A 106 16.25 1.22 5.97
C GLU A 106 15.36 2.45 5.79
N LEU A 107 14.06 2.32 6.08
CA LEU A 107 13.09 3.41 5.91
C LEU A 107 13.45 4.68 6.70
N PRO A 108 14.00 4.61 7.93
CA PRO A 108 14.57 5.77 8.63
C PRO A 108 15.73 6.43 7.89
N ASP A 109 16.65 5.67 7.27
CA ASP A 109 17.80 6.23 6.53
C ASP A 109 17.33 7.02 5.30
N LEU A 110 16.31 6.51 4.61
CA LEU A 110 15.66 7.22 3.50
C LEU A 110 15.00 8.52 3.97
N SER A 111 14.39 8.52 5.16
CA SER A 111 13.82 9.71 5.79
C SER A 111 14.88 10.74 6.16
N GLU A 112 16.03 10.32 6.70
CA GLU A 112 17.13 11.23 7.01
C GLU A 112 17.70 11.83 5.71
N MET A 113 17.83 11.02 4.67
CA MET A 113 18.25 11.47 3.34
C MET A 113 17.30 12.53 2.76
N LEU A 114 15.98 12.39 2.95
CA LEU A 114 14.99 13.40 2.58
C LEU A 114 15.21 14.72 3.35
N GLY A 115 15.45 14.67 4.65
CA GLY A 115 15.74 15.85 5.46
C GLY A 115 17.01 16.57 5.01
N ARG A 116 18.10 15.82 4.82
CA ARG A 116 19.37 16.35 4.27
C ARG A 116 19.18 16.98 2.90
N TRP A 117 18.35 16.38 2.06
CA TRP A 117 18.04 16.93 0.74
C TRP A 117 17.30 18.27 0.82
N LEU A 118 16.31 18.39 1.72
CA LEU A 118 15.61 19.67 1.95
C LEU A 118 16.57 20.77 2.42
N ASP A 119 17.53 20.43 3.29
CA ASP A 119 18.57 21.37 3.73
C ASP A 119 19.44 21.82 2.54
N ILE A 120 19.85 20.89 1.65
CA ILE A 120 20.65 21.19 0.45
C ILE A 120 19.91 22.13 -0.51
N VAL A 121 18.61 21.91 -0.73
CA VAL A 121 17.81 22.74 -1.64
C VAL A 121 17.27 24.01 -0.99
N GLY A 122 17.54 24.21 0.31
CA GLY A 122 17.20 25.43 1.04
C GLY A 122 15.71 25.55 1.39
N ILE A 123 14.97 24.45 1.48
CA ILE A 123 13.55 24.46 1.87
C ILE A 123 13.43 24.25 3.37
N GLN A 124 12.87 25.26 4.05
CA GLN A 124 12.82 25.31 5.51
C GLN A 124 11.47 24.90 6.11
N LYS A 125 10.44 24.71 5.28
CA LYS A 125 9.12 24.27 5.73
C LYS A 125 8.37 23.55 4.62
N VAL A 126 7.73 22.43 4.94
CA VAL A 126 6.99 21.59 3.99
C VAL A 126 5.72 21.01 4.61
N SER A 127 4.70 20.82 3.77
CA SER A 127 3.68 19.81 4.00
C SER A 127 4.11 18.50 3.34
N VAL A 128 3.79 17.35 3.93
CA VAL A 128 4.21 16.05 3.39
C VAL A 128 3.03 15.13 3.14
N MET A 129 3.03 14.46 1.99
CA MET A 129 2.07 13.42 1.64
C MET A 129 2.80 12.09 1.48
N GLY A 130 2.49 11.10 2.33
CA GLY A 130 3.07 9.77 2.28
C GLY A 130 2.04 8.71 1.95
N MET A 131 2.23 7.98 0.84
CA MET A 131 1.29 6.95 0.37
C MET A 131 1.86 5.55 0.61
N SER A 132 1.11 4.65 1.26
CA SER A 132 1.50 3.25 1.51
C SER A 132 2.94 3.14 2.05
N LEU A 133 3.88 2.52 1.33
CA LEU A 133 5.31 2.52 1.68
C LEU A 133 5.87 3.92 2.01
N GLY A 134 5.52 4.94 1.24
CA GLY A 134 5.94 6.32 1.45
C GLY A 134 5.36 6.95 2.72
N SER A 135 4.27 6.40 3.28
CA SER A 135 3.72 6.85 4.57
C SER A 135 4.68 6.57 5.73
N VAL A 136 5.47 5.50 5.65
CA VAL A 136 6.47 5.16 6.67
C VAL A 136 7.65 6.13 6.60
N VAL A 137 8.16 6.39 5.40
CA VAL A 137 9.23 7.38 5.17
C VAL A 137 8.79 8.77 5.63
N ALA A 138 7.57 9.19 5.27
CA ALA A 138 7.00 10.48 5.69
C ALA A 138 6.86 10.60 7.22
N SER A 139 6.39 9.53 7.89
CA SER A 139 6.25 9.51 9.35
C SER A 139 7.61 9.58 10.06
N CYS A 140 8.60 8.80 9.60
CA CYS A 140 9.97 8.91 10.08
C CYS A 140 10.53 10.32 9.87
N PHE A 141 10.27 10.94 8.72
CA PHE A 141 10.75 12.29 8.42
C PHE A 141 10.14 13.33 9.35
N ALA A 142 8.83 13.30 9.55
CA ALA A 142 8.15 14.20 10.47
C ALA A 142 8.61 14.02 11.92
N TYR A 143 8.98 12.79 12.32
CA TYR A 143 9.53 12.50 13.64
C TYR A 143 10.96 13.03 13.82
N HIS A 144 11.84 12.89 12.82
CA HIS A 144 13.22 13.36 12.89
C HIS A 144 13.38 14.87 12.67
N ARG A 145 12.49 15.47 11.86
CA ARG A 145 12.52 16.88 11.47
C ARG A 145 11.18 17.59 11.71
N PRO A 146 10.65 17.59 12.95
CA PRO A 146 9.40 18.27 13.26
C PRO A 146 9.48 19.78 13.01
N ASP A 147 10.69 20.36 13.04
CA ASP A 147 10.99 21.76 12.73
C ASP A 147 10.59 22.16 11.29
N LEU A 148 10.68 21.24 10.34
CA LEU A 148 10.35 21.47 8.94
C LEU A 148 8.85 21.25 8.63
N MET A 149 8.06 20.72 9.56
CA MET A 149 6.71 20.26 9.28
C MET A 149 5.66 21.38 9.40
N ASP A 150 4.81 21.48 8.38
CA ASP A 150 3.56 22.25 8.43
C ASP A 150 2.38 21.31 8.69
N ARG A 151 2.09 20.42 7.73
CA ARG A 151 1.01 19.45 7.78
C ARG A 151 1.44 18.13 7.19
N MET A 152 0.76 17.06 7.54
CA MET A 152 1.02 15.75 6.97
C MET A 152 -0.25 15.02 6.55
N ILE A 153 -0.19 14.33 5.41
CA ILE A 153 -1.21 13.39 4.96
C ILE A 153 -0.57 12.02 4.85
N LEU A 154 -1.13 11.04 5.54
CA LEU A 154 -0.75 9.64 5.43
C LEU A 154 -1.92 8.83 4.89
N MET A 155 -1.67 7.96 3.91
CA MET A 155 -2.67 7.05 3.39
C MET A 155 -2.14 5.61 3.36
N GLY A 156 -2.85 4.69 4.00
CA GLY A 156 -2.45 3.29 4.09
C GLY A 156 -1.26 3.06 5.03
N VAL A 157 -1.32 3.67 6.22
CA VAL A 157 -0.32 3.55 7.29
C VAL A 157 -0.80 2.58 8.37
N MET A 158 0.13 1.85 8.98
CA MET A 158 -0.12 1.05 10.19
C MET A 158 1.04 1.25 11.15
N GLN A 159 0.77 1.33 12.46
CA GLN A 159 1.84 1.50 13.44
C GLN A 159 2.73 0.25 13.53
N LYS A 160 2.12 -0.94 13.51
CA LYS A 160 2.81 -2.22 13.62
C LYS A 160 2.29 -3.16 12.55
N THR A 161 3.17 -3.98 12.00
CA THR A 161 2.82 -4.93 10.94
C THR A 161 2.25 -6.23 11.54
N ARG A 162 1.05 -6.61 11.08
CA ARG A 162 0.38 -7.85 11.52
C ARG A 162 1.03 -9.09 10.89
N LYS A 163 1.03 -10.23 11.59
CA LYS A 163 1.62 -11.50 11.12
C LYS A 163 1.07 -11.94 9.76
N SER A 164 -0.25 -11.85 9.59
CA SER A 164 -0.93 -12.23 8.35
C SER A 164 -0.53 -11.35 7.14
N TRP A 165 -0.28 -10.06 7.36
CA TRP A 165 0.22 -9.14 6.34
C TRP A 165 1.66 -9.44 5.94
N ARG A 166 2.53 -9.70 6.93
CA ARG A 166 3.91 -10.12 6.66
C ARG A 166 3.94 -11.40 5.83
N MET A 167 3.07 -12.37 6.14
CA MET A 167 2.97 -13.62 5.38
C MET A 167 2.57 -13.42 3.91
N ILE A 168 1.65 -12.48 3.62
CA ILE A 168 1.26 -12.11 2.26
C ILE A 168 2.45 -11.52 1.48
N LEU A 169 3.21 -10.62 2.10
CA LEU A 169 4.40 -10.02 1.51
C LEU A 169 5.52 -11.04 1.25
N GLU A 170 5.75 -11.95 2.19
CA GLU A 170 6.71 -13.03 2.04
C GLU A 170 6.29 -13.98 0.91
N GLU A 171 4.99 -14.25 0.76
CA GLU A 171 4.49 -15.11 -0.31
C GLU A 171 4.69 -14.47 -1.70
N SER A 172 4.39 -13.17 -1.84
CA SER A 172 4.63 -12.48 -3.11
C SER A 172 6.14 -12.40 -3.44
N LEU A 173 7.01 -12.26 -2.44
CA LEU A 173 8.46 -12.36 -2.65
C LEU A 173 8.88 -13.74 -3.15
N LYS A 174 8.37 -14.82 -2.55
CA LYS A 174 8.68 -16.19 -2.98
C LYS A 174 8.26 -16.44 -4.42
N LEU A 175 7.04 -16.06 -4.79
CA LEU A 175 6.56 -16.17 -6.17
C LEU A 175 7.49 -15.48 -7.17
N MET A 176 7.97 -14.28 -6.82
CA MET A 176 8.92 -13.54 -7.66
C MET A 176 10.30 -14.22 -7.73
N GLN A 177 10.84 -14.68 -6.60
CA GLN A 177 12.15 -15.37 -6.52
C GLN A 177 12.14 -16.71 -7.26
N GLU A 178 11.02 -17.43 -7.24
CA GLU A 178 10.77 -18.66 -8.00
C GLU A 178 10.47 -18.41 -9.50
N ASN A 179 10.54 -17.15 -9.95
CA ASN A 179 10.25 -16.72 -11.31
C ASN A 179 8.81 -17.03 -11.79
N ARG A 180 7.85 -17.17 -10.86
CA ARG A 180 6.42 -17.36 -11.12
C ARG A 180 5.73 -16.00 -11.32
N MET A 181 6.20 -15.24 -12.31
CA MET A 181 5.84 -13.82 -12.48
C MET A 181 4.38 -13.57 -12.82
N GLU A 182 3.74 -14.50 -13.54
CA GLU A 182 2.31 -14.39 -13.83
C GLU A 182 1.50 -14.45 -12.53
N GLU A 183 1.77 -15.45 -11.69
CA GLU A 183 1.12 -15.63 -10.40
C GLU A 183 1.45 -14.50 -9.44
N PHE A 184 2.70 -14.05 -9.39
CA PHE A 184 3.11 -12.85 -8.65
C PHE A 184 2.25 -11.63 -9.04
N GLY A 185 2.07 -11.38 -10.34
CA GLY A 185 1.28 -10.25 -10.81
C GLY A 185 -0.19 -10.35 -10.42
N GLN A 186 -0.77 -11.56 -10.48
CA GLN A 186 -2.15 -11.79 -10.03
C GLN A 186 -2.28 -11.61 -8.51
N ALA A 187 -1.32 -12.13 -7.75
CA ALA A 187 -1.28 -12.04 -6.30
C ALA A 187 -1.20 -10.59 -5.81
N VAL A 188 -0.29 -9.79 -6.36
CA VAL A 188 -0.17 -8.36 -6.01
C VAL A 188 -1.50 -7.63 -6.23
N ILE A 189 -2.21 -7.90 -7.32
CA ILE A 189 -3.52 -7.29 -7.55
C ILE A 189 -4.54 -7.77 -6.52
N LEU A 190 -4.63 -9.07 -6.27
CA LEU A 190 -5.60 -9.63 -5.33
C LEU A 190 -5.35 -9.19 -3.88
N TYR A 191 -4.12 -8.78 -3.55
CA TYR A 191 -3.77 -8.21 -2.25
C TYR A 191 -4.07 -6.71 -2.14
N LEU A 192 -3.88 -5.93 -3.21
CA LEU A 192 -4.08 -4.48 -3.17
C LEU A 192 -5.49 -4.05 -3.56
N VAL A 193 -6.16 -4.81 -4.42
CA VAL A 193 -7.53 -4.55 -4.87
C VAL A 193 -8.45 -5.53 -4.18
N ASN A 194 -9.42 -5.02 -3.42
CA ASN A 194 -10.33 -5.88 -2.67
C ASN A 194 -11.29 -6.59 -3.63
N HIS A 195 -10.95 -7.82 -4.00
CA HIS A 195 -11.71 -8.63 -4.94
C HIS A 195 -13.14 -8.91 -4.46
N ALA A 196 -13.33 -9.05 -3.14
CA ALA A 196 -14.64 -9.29 -2.52
C ALA A 196 -15.58 -8.07 -2.57
N LYS A 197 -15.06 -6.88 -2.88
CA LYS A 197 -15.82 -5.62 -2.96
C LYS A 197 -15.72 -4.94 -4.32
N LEU A 198 -15.37 -5.68 -5.38
CA LEU A 198 -15.21 -5.10 -6.73
C LEU A 198 -16.46 -4.39 -7.27
N ASP A 199 -17.66 -4.82 -6.85
CA ASP A 199 -18.92 -4.15 -7.19
C ASP A 199 -19.02 -2.73 -6.58
N LYS A 200 -18.37 -2.51 -5.44
CA LYS A 200 -18.30 -1.23 -4.73
C LYS A 200 -17.11 -0.39 -5.17
N THR A 201 -15.90 -0.96 -5.09
CA THR A 201 -14.65 -0.21 -5.26
C THR A 201 -14.43 0.21 -6.71
N ARG A 202 -14.90 -0.62 -7.66
CA ARG A 202 -14.87 -0.40 -9.10
C ARG A 202 -13.47 -0.06 -9.62
N MET A 203 -12.83 -1.04 -10.26
CA MET A 203 -11.62 -0.81 -11.05
C MET A 203 -11.94 -1.06 -12.52
N SER A 204 -11.53 -0.17 -13.42
CA SER A 204 -11.76 -0.40 -14.85
C SER A 204 -10.99 -1.65 -15.31
N PRO A 205 -11.57 -2.49 -16.20
CA PRO A 205 -10.88 -3.68 -16.70
C PRO A 205 -9.53 -3.35 -17.34
N THR A 206 -9.44 -2.21 -18.03
CA THR A 206 -8.20 -1.70 -18.62
C THR A 206 -7.16 -1.36 -17.55
N ALA A 207 -7.54 -0.68 -16.46
CA ALA A 207 -6.62 -0.37 -15.37
C ALA A 207 -6.13 -1.64 -14.68
N LYS A 208 -7.02 -2.60 -14.39
CA LYS A 208 -6.65 -3.90 -13.81
C LYS A 208 -5.66 -4.65 -14.71
N LYS A 209 -5.93 -4.70 -16.03
CA LYS A 209 -5.05 -5.35 -17.01
C LYS A 209 -3.69 -4.67 -17.13
N LEU A 210 -3.64 -3.34 -17.17
CA LEU A 210 -2.37 -2.60 -17.23
C LEU A 210 -1.56 -2.78 -15.95
N PHE A 211 -2.21 -2.73 -14.79
CA PHE A 211 -1.54 -2.96 -13.52
C PHE A 211 -0.98 -4.39 -13.45
N PHE A 212 -1.76 -5.38 -13.90
CA PHE A 212 -1.33 -6.78 -13.95
C PHE A 212 -0.09 -6.95 -14.81
N ARG A 213 -0.16 -6.43 -16.03
CA ARG A 213 0.92 -6.48 -17.00
C ARG A 213 2.19 -5.83 -16.46
N GLN A 214 2.07 -4.68 -15.80
CA GLN A 214 3.19 -4.00 -15.17
C GLN A 214 3.89 -4.92 -14.15
N MET A 215 3.14 -5.64 -13.31
CA MET A 215 3.73 -6.53 -12.29
C MET A 215 4.33 -7.80 -12.92
N ALA A 216 3.62 -8.41 -13.86
CA ALA A 216 4.04 -9.65 -14.50
C ALA A 216 5.27 -9.48 -15.42
N GLU A 217 5.51 -8.26 -15.93
CA GLU A 217 6.60 -7.93 -16.86
C GLU A 217 7.79 -7.24 -16.17
N PHE A 218 7.94 -7.35 -14.84
CA PHE A 218 9.10 -6.74 -14.14
C PHE A 218 10.45 -7.16 -14.72
N THR A 219 11.23 -6.14 -15.06
CA THR A 219 12.65 -6.24 -15.40
C THR A 219 13.48 -6.67 -14.19
N GLY A 220 14.74 -7.09 -14.42
CA GLY A 220 15.64 -7.51 -13.33
C GLY A 220 15.77 -6.45 -12.23
N THR A 221 15.99 -5.18 -12.61
CA THR A 221 16.09 -4.09 -11.65
C THR A 221 14.78 -3.85 -10.89
N GLU A 222 13.62 -3.96 -11.54
CA GLU A 222 12.33 -3.82 -10.84
C GLU A 222 12.09 -4.94 -9.82
N ARG A 223 12.51 -6.17 -10.12
CA ARG A 223 12.46 -7.30 -9.18
C ARG A 223 13.35 -7.04 -7.96
N GLU A 224 14.60 -6.63 -8.17
CA GLU A 224 15.53 -6.30 -7.08
C GLU A 224 15.00 -5.13 -6.23
N ARG A 225 14.42 -4.11 -6.85
CA ARG A 225 13.79 -3.00 -6.13
C ARG A 225 12.58 -3.46 -5.32
N TYR A 226 11.74 -4.32 -5.88
CA TYR A 226 10.62 -4.90 -5.15
C TYR A 226 11.11 -5.70 -3.94
N GLU A 227 12.14 -6.53 -4.13
CA GLU A 227 12.78 -7.30 -3.06
C GLU A 227 13.32 -6.41 -1.95
N ILE A 228 14.08 -5.37 -2.30
CA ILE A 228 14.61 -4.40 -1.34
C ILE A 228 13.49 -3.75 -0.52
N ASN A 229 12.46 -3.22 -1.18
CA ASN A 229 11.40 -2.49 -0.50
C ASN A 229 10.49 -3.40 0.33
N CYS A 230 10.21 -4.61 -0.15
CA CYS A 230 9.43 -5.58 0.61
C CYS A 230 10.20 -6.04 1.86
N ASN A 231 11.50 -6.30 1.74
CA ASN A 231 12.34 -6.67 2.87
C ASN A 231 12.46 -5.55 3.93
N ARG A 232 12.53 -4.27 3.52
CA ARG A 232 12.43 -3.11 4.43
C ARG A 232 11.13 -3.14 5.23
N LEU A 233 10.01 -3.38 4.55
CA LEU A 233 8.69 -3.49 5.17
C LEU A 233 8.57 -4.69 6.12
N LEU A 234 9.21 -5.82 5.80
CA LEU A 234 9.22 -7.01 6.66
C LEU A 234 10.04 -6.81 7.94
N ARG A 235 11.15 -6.06 7.84
CA ARG A 235 11.99 -5.68 9.00
C ARG A 235 11.40 -4.56 9.86
N LEU A 236 10.41 -3.81 9.35
CA LEU A 236 9.74 -2.75 10.08
C LEU A 236 9.08 -3.28 11.35
N THR A 237 9.44 -2.69 12.49
CA THR A 237 8.88 -3.01 13.82
C THR A 237 7.75 -2.07 14.18
N ASP A 238 8.00 -0.77 14.05
CA ASP A 238 7.11 0.30 14.44
C ASP A 238 7.29 1.52 13.52
N VAL A 239 6.19 2.23 13.29
CA VAL A 239 6.16 3.51 12.57
C VAL A 239 6.04 4.63 13.60
N PRO A 240 6.98 5.60 13.62
CA PRO A 240 6.94 6.74 14.53
C PRO A 240 5.66 7.57 14.39
N ILE A 241 5.18 8.11 15.51
CA ILE A 241 3.99 8.96 15.53
C ILE A 241 4.41 10.42 15.29
N PRO A 242 3.87 11.10 14.27
CA PRO A 242 4.16 12.51 14.00
C PRO A 242 3.52 13.43 15.05
N GLU A 243 4.18 14.55 15.35
CA GLU A 243 3.64 15.58 16.26
C GLU A 243 2.88 16.70 15.52
N CYS A 244 3.09 16.85 14.21
CA CYS A 244 2.45 17.88 13.40
C CYS A 244 0.98 17.55 13.09
N LYS A 245 0.23 18.56 12.62
CA LYS A 245 -1.16 18.37 12.21
C LYS A 245 -1.26 17.34 11.08
N THR A 246 -1.90 16.21 11.36
CA THR A 246 -1.86 15.04 10.47
C THR A 246 -3.26 14.58 10.05
N LEU A 247 -3.50 14.42 8.75
CA LEU A 247 -4.64 13.69 8.21
C LEU A 247 -4.21 12.24 7.93
N ILE A 248 -4.98 11.30 8.46
CA ILE A 248 -4.85 9.88 8.10
C ILE A 248 -6.07 9.49 7.27
N ALA A 249 -5.83 8.91 6.10
CA ALA A 249 -6.87 8.46 5.19
C ALA A 249 -6.72 6.97 4.85
N ALA A 250 -7.84 6.29 4.60
CA ALA A 250 -7.84 4.92 4.10
C ALA A 250 -9.01 4.69 3.15
N GLY A 251 -8.87 3.77 2.19
CA GLY A 251 -10.05 3.28 1.48
C GLY A 251 -10.97 2.52 2.42
N GLN A 252 -12.28 2.74 2.31
CA GLN A 252 -13.29 2.07 3.14
C GLN A 252 -13.14 0.54 3.18
N TYR A 253 -12.71 -0.07 2.08
CA TYR A 253 -12.59 -1.50 1.88
C TYR A 253 -11.13 -1.94 1.69
N ASP A 254 -10.16 -1.15 2.18
CA ASP A 254 -8.75 -1.54 2.14
C ASP A 254 -8.54 -2.84 2.93
N SER A 255 -8.10 -3.88 2.22
CA SER A 255 -7.82 -5.21 2.78
C SER A 255 -6.34 -5.44 3.04
N PHE A 256 -5.48 -4.53 2.57
CA PHE A 256 -4.04 -4.59 2.70
C PHE A 256 -3.58 -3.84 3.94
N THR A 257 -3.95 -2.56 4.08
CA THR A 257 -3.74 -1.74 5.27
C THR A 257 -5.09 -1.35 5.84
N LEU A 258 -5.56 -2.12 6.83
CA LEU A 258 -6.97 -2.12 7.20
C LEU A 258 -7.41 -0.75 7.74
N PRO A 259 -8.67 -0.32 7.52
CA PRO A 259 -9.21 0.92 8.06
C PRO A 259 -8.95 1.08 9.57
N HIS A 260 -9.14 0.02 10.34
CA HIS A 260 -8.92 0.05 11.79
C HIS A 260 -7.43 0.20 12.18
N GLU A 261 -6.49 -0.29 11.35
CA GLU A 261 -5.06 -0.10 11.57
C GLU A 261 -4.67 1.36 11.36
N ASN A 262 -5.20 1.98 10.31
CA ASN A 262 -5.03 3.41 10.04
C ASN A 262 -5.68 4.26 11.15
N ALA A 263 -6.89 3.91 11.59
CA ALA A 263 -7.58 4.60 12.68
C ALA A 263 -6.81 4.49 14.01
N ASN A 264 -6.25 3.31 14.31
CA ASN A 264 -5.40 3.11 15.49
C ASN A 264 -4.11 3.92 15.44
N PHE A 265 -3.52 4.10 14.24
CA PHE A 265 -2.40 5.02 14.06
C PHE A 265 -2.85 6.47 14.32
N ALA A 266 -3.94 6.91 13.69
CA ALA A 266 -4.49 8.25 13.83
C ALA A 266 -4.78 8.63 15.29
N LEU A 267 -5.35 7.71 16.08
CA LEU A 267 -5.66 7.93 17.50
C LEU A 267 -4.45 8.30 18.37
N GLN A 268 -3.24 7.94 17.94
CA GLN A 268 -1.99 8.23 18.63
C GLN A 268 -1.41 9.60 18.30
N CYS A 269 -1.77 10.16 17.13
CA CYS A 269 -1.36 11.50 16.74
C CYS A 269 -2.04 12.56 17.63
N PRO A 270 -1.29 13.57 18.12
CA PRO A 270 -1.82 14.59 19.03
C PRO A 270 -2.83 15.52 18.36
N ASP A 271 -2.52 16.01 17.15
CA ASP A 271 -3.41 16.83 16.32
C ASP A 271 -3.70 16.09 15.01
N MET A 272 -4.91 15.52 14.92
CA MET A 272 -5.25 14.62 13.83
C MET A 272 -6.68 14.74 13.34
N GLU A 273 -6.83 14.45 12.05
CA GLU A 273 -8.10 14.19 11.39
C GLU A 273 -8.04 12.82 10.74
N PHE A 274 -9.16 12.11 10.69
CA PHE A 274 -9.26 10.80 10.04
C PHE A 274 -10.49 10.71 9.15
N ALA A 275 -10.31 10.14 7.96
CA ALA A 275 -11.42 9.87 7.06
C ALA A 275 -11.24 8.59 6.25
N LEU A 276 -12.36 7.93 5.95
CA LEU A 276 -12.42 6.89 4.94
C LEU A 276 -12.83 7.48 3.59
N ILE A 277 -12.25 6.97 2.52
CA ILE A 277 -12.69 7.27 1.15
C ILE A 277 -13.74 6.21 0.79
N ALA A 278 -14.98 6.66 0.62
CA ALA A 278 -16.12 5.80 0.38
C ALA A 278 -15.92 4.99 -0.91
N ASN A 279 -16.26 3.71 -0.87
CA ASN A 279 -16.16 2.83 -2.04
C ASN A 279 -14.77 2.83 -2.69
N ALA A 280 -13.71 2.78 -1.87
CA ALA A 280 -12.34 2.56 -2.31
C ALA A 280 -11.64 1.50 -1.44
N ASP A 281 -10.61 0.85 -1.96
CA ASP A 281 -9.70 -0.04 -1.26
C ASP A 281 -8.30 0.59 -1.09
N HIS A 282 -7.22 -0.19 -1.20
CA HIS A 282 -5.85 0.31 -1.02
C HIS A 282 -5.40 1.28 -2.14
N VAL A 283 -6.11 1.32 -3.28
CA VAL A 283 -5.75 2.17 -4.43
C VAL A 283 -6.81 3.26 -4.73
N PRO A 284 -7.20 4.08 -3.74
CA PRO A 284 -8.24 5.09 -3.93
C PRO A 284 -7.86 6.14 -5.00
N GLN A 285 -6.58 6.41 -5.23
CA GLN A 285 -6.10 7.27 -6.32
C GLN A 285 -6.48 6.75 -7.73
N LEU A 286 -6.72 5.44 -7.87
CA LEU A 286 -7.18 4.81 -9.10
C LEU A 286 -8.71 4.69 -9.18
N GLN A 287 -9.39 4.62 -8.02
CA GLN A 287 -10.84 4.32 -7.92
C GLN A 287 -11.70 5.57 -7.68
N ARG A 288 -11.24 6.47 -6.80
CA ARG A 288 -11.91 7.66 -6.26
C ARG A 288 -10.99 8.87 -6.29
N ARG A 289 -10.35 9.10 -7.43
CA ARG A 289 -9.32 10.14 -7.59
C ARG A 289 -9.83 11.52 -7.19
N LYS A 290 -11.02 11.91 -7.65
CA LYS A 290 -11.59 13.24 -7.41
C LYS A 290 -11.81 13.46 -5.92
N GLU A 291 -12.43 12.49 -5.26
CA GLU A 291 -12.75 12.52 -3.83
C GLU A 291 -11.45 12.53 -3.00
N THR A 292 -10.49 11.66 -3.34
CA THR A 292 -9.18 11.58 -2.68
C THR A 292 -8.43 12.91 -2.75
N MET A 293 -8.37 13.54 -3.93
CA MET A 293 -7.68 14.82 -4.09
C MET A 293 -8.45 15.97 -3.43
N SER A 294 -9.78 15.96 -3.49
CA SER A 294 -10.60 16.95 -2.79
C SER A 294 -10.36 16.92 -1.28
N LEU A 295 -10.26 15.72 -0.69
CA LEU A 295 -9.87 15.54 0.71
C LEU A 295 -8.49 16.13 1.00
N PHE A 296 -7.49 15.77 0.19
CA PHE A 296 -6.11 16.21 0.41
C PHE A 296 -5.96 17.72 0.26
N THR A 297 -6.51 18.31 -0.81
CA THR A 297 -6.48 19.75 -1.05
C THR A 297 -7.19 20.52 0.06
N SER A 298 -8.38 20.06 0.51
CA SER A 298 -9.11 20.72 1.61
C SER A 298 -8.29 20.73 2.90
N PHE A 299 -7.71 19.58 3.26
CA PHE A 299 -6.88 19.47 4.46
C PHE A 299 -5.62 20.32 4.36
N LEU A 300 -4.92 20.35 3.22
CA LEU A 300 -3.72 21.18 3.03
C LEU A 300 -4.03 22.68 3.13
N LYS A 301 -5.20 23.10 2.65
CA LYS A 301 -5.68 24.49 2.78
C LYS A 301 -6.18 24.86 4.19
N GLY A 302 -6.38 23.87 5.07
CA GLY A 302 -7.01 24.08 6.38
C GLY A 302 -8.51 24.30 6.34
N GLU A 303 -9.12 23.86 5.26
CA GLU A 303 -10.56 23.75 5.15
C GLU A 303 -11.03 22.48 5.86
N SER A 304 -12.30 22.47 6.25
CA SER A 304 -12.89 21.31 6.90
C SER A 304 -12.98 20.14 5.93
N ILE A 305 -12.64 18.94 6.40
CA ILE A 305 -12.89 17.70 5.65
C ILE A 305 -14.34 17.19 5.81
N GLN A 306 -15.16 17.90 6.60
CA GLN A 306 -16.55 17.54 6.83
C GLN A 306 -17.39 17.86 5.58
N ASN A 307 -18.35 16.98 5.26
CA ASN A 307 -19.28 17.13 4.14
C ASN A 307 -18.62 17.14 2.74
N LEU A 308 -17.41 16.61 2.61
CA LEU A 308 -16.80 16.37 1.29
C LEU A 308 -17.45 15.16 0.62
N ASP A 309 -17.73 15.29 -0.68
CA ASP A 309 -18.34 14.23 -1.49
C ASP A 309 -17.46 12.95 -1.47
N GLY A 310 -18.07 11.82 -1.16
CA GLY A 310 -17.40 10.52 -1.06
C GLY A 310 -16.39 10.38 0.09
N ILE A 311 -16.37 11.31 1.04
CA ILE A 311 -15.50 11.25 2.22
C ILE A 311 -16.35 10.93 3.46
N ILE A 312 -15.87 9.99 4.27
CA ILE A 312 -16.49 9.56 5.52
C ILE A 312 -15.56 9.97 6.67
N PRO A 313 -15.66 11.21 7.17
CA PRO A 313 -14.89 11.63 8.33
C PRO A 313 -15.34 10.87 9.58
N MET A 314 -14.40 10.53 10.47
CA MET A 314 -14.71 9.80 11.71
C MET A 314 -14.30 10.60 12.94
N THR A 315 -15.13 10.51 13.97
CA THR A 315 -14.80 10.97 15.32
C THR A 315 -13.87 9.99 16.02
N ARG A 316 -13.22 10.44 17.10
CA ARG A 316 -12.39 9.57 17.96
C ARG A 316 -13.15 8.36 18.49
N GLU A 317 -14.41 8.55 18.89
CA GLU A 317 -15.27 7.46 19.37
C GLU A 317 -15.56 6.43 18.28
N GLN A 318 -15.87 6.88 17.06
CA GLN A 318 -16.08 5.97 15.92
C GLN A 318 -14.82 5.18 15.56
N MET A 319 -13.64 5.81 15.64
CA MET A 319 -12.36 5.13 15.40
C MET A 319 -12.06 4.07 16.45
N GLN A 320 -12.28 4.37 17.74
CA GLN A 320 -12.06 3.41 18.84
C GLN A 320 -12.97 2.18 18.75
N ASN A 321 -14.19 2.38 18.25
CA ASN A 321 -15.19 1.33 18.07
C ASN A 321 -15.21 0.75 16.65
N MET A 322 -14.21 1.07 15.82
CA MET A 322 -14.15 0.57 14.44
C MET A 322 -13.98 -0.95 14.43
N GLU A 323 -14.82 -1.62 13.64
CA GLU A 323 -14.72 -3.07 13.46
C GLU A 323 -13.35 -3.42 12.88
N ARG A 324 -12.65 -4.34 13.56
CA ARG A 324 -11.31 -4.78 13.12
C ARG A 324 -11.40 -5.64 11.87
N ARG A 325 -12.53 -6.30 11.68
CA ARG A 325 -12.79 -7.25 10.60
C ARG A 325 -13.42 -6.52 9.41
N GLY A 326 -12.71 -6.49 8.29
CA GLY A 326 -13.21 -5.87 7.05
C GLY A 326 -14.28 -6.67 6.30
N GLU A 327 -14.49 -7.95 6.67
CA GLU A 327 -15.43 -8.85 6.00
C GLU A 327 -16.29 -9.64 6.99
N GLU A 328 -17.50 -9.95 6.54
CA GLU A 328 -18.43 -10.84 7.23
C GLU A 328 -17.92 -12.28 7.26
N ARG A 329 -18.11 -12.96 8.39
CA ARG A 329 -17.74 -14.37 8.59
C ARG A 329 -18.92 -15.25 8.23
N ILE A 330 -18.74 -16.09 7.23
CA ILE A 330 -19.82 -16.88 6.64
C ILE A 330 -19.63 -18.33 7.08
N PRO A 331 -20.62 -18.96 7.74
CA PRO A 331 -20.58 -20.40 8.01
C PRO A 331 -20.72 -21.17 6.70
N VAL A 332 -20.14 -22.38 6.65
CA VAL A 332 -20.20 -23.26 5.48
C VAL A 332 -21.22 -24.38 5.72
N LEU A 333 -22.10 -24.64 4.74
CA LEU A 333 -23.15 -25.65 4.81
C LEU A 333 -22.61 -27.07 5.06
N GLN A 334 -21.52 -27.41 4.37
CA GLN A 334 -20.79 -28.66 4.54
C GLN A 334 -19.44 -28.35 5.17
N PRO A 335 -19.37 -28.18 6.51
CA PRO A 335 -18.18 -27.64 7.14
C PRO A 335 -17.06 -28.66 7.30
N LYS A 336 -17.34 -29.96 7.19
CA LYS A 336 -16.32 -31.02 7.32
C LYS A 336 -15.55 -31.14 6.02
N THR A 337 -14.23 -31.02 6.10
CA THR A 337 -13.32 -31.13 4.96
C THR A 337 -11.93 -31.55 5.46
N LYS A 338 -10.89 -31.30 4.67
CA LYS A 338 -9.49 -31.60 4.96
C LYS A 338 -8.56 -30.49 4.49
N LEU A 339 -7.41 -30.42 5.16
CA LEU A 339 -6.21 -29.80 4.63
C LEU A 339 -5.33 -30.90 4.03
N SER A 340 -4.79 -30.70 2.82
CA SER A 340 -3.79 -31.59 2.23
C SER A 340 -2.44 -30.91 2.14
N HIS A 341 -1.36 -31.67 2.39
CA HIS A 341 0.00 -31.20 2.14
C HIS A 341 0.33 -31.21 0.65
N ARG A 342 1.09 -30.23 0.16
CA ARG A 342 1.44 -30.11 -1.27
C ARG A 342 2.37 -31.21 -1.80
N GLU A 343 3.24 -31.75 -0.95
CA GLU A 343 4.31 -32.70 -1.36
C GLU A 343 4.14 -34.11 -0.81
N CYS A 344 3.27 -34.33 0.17
CA CYS A 344 3.10 -35.64 0.79
C CYS A 344 1.62 -36.01 0.90
N GLU A 345 1.33 -37.30 1.06
CA GLU A 345 -0.04 -37.83 1.12
C GLU A 345 -0.76 -37.55 2.45
N THR A 346 -0.20 -36.69 3.30
CA THR A 346 -0.79 -36.37 4.60
C THR A 346 -2.02 -35.48 4.42
N GLU A 347 -3.14 -35.95 4.99
CA GLU A 347 -4.39 -35.21 5.07
C GLU A 347 -4.77 -34.98 6.54
N VAL A 348 -5.21 -33.77 6.84
CA VAL A 348 -5.63 -33.33 8.17
C VAL A 348 -7.14 -33.04 8.10
N PRO A 349 -8.01 -33.90 8.65
CA PRO A 349 -9.43 -33.63 8.73
C PRO A 349 -9.72 -32.41 9.60
N VAL A 350 -10.56 -31.52 9.08
CA VAL A 350 -10.91 -30.25 9.74
C VAL A 350 -12.38 -29.92 9.58
N LYS A 351 -12.88 -29.07 10.48
CA LYS A 351 -14.19 -28.44 10.37
C LYS A 351 -14.03 -26.93 10.18
N ILE A 352 -14.58 -26.40 9.09
CA ILE A 352 -14.70 -24.96 8.84
C ILE A 352 -15.72 -24.39 9.83
N VAL A 353 -15.28 -23.41 10.64
CA VAL A 353 -16.17 -22.65 11.52
C VAL A 353 -16.77 -21.49 10.75
N ASP A 354 -15.91 -20.71 10.10
CA ASP A 354 -16.31 -19.61 9.23
C ASP A 354 -15.25 -19.32 8.17
N VAL A 355 -15.69 -18.75 7.06
CA VAL A 355 -14.87 -18.35 5.91
C VAL A 355 -15.17 -16.91 5.51
N THR A 356 -14.16 -16.25 4.96
CA THR A 356 -14.21 -14.94 4.30
C THR A 356 -13.44 -15.06 2.97
N PHE A 357 -13.43 -14.03 2.13
CA PHE A 357 -12.62 -14.07 0.90
C PHE A 357 -11.11 -14.13 1.17
N PHE A 358 -10.65 -13.59 2.29
CA PHE A 358 -9.22 -13.49 2.60
C PHE A 358 -8.68 -14.66 3.41
N GLY A 359 -9.56 -15.41 4.09
CA GLY A 359 -9.15 -16.46 4.99
C GLY A 359 -10.30 -17.06 5.78
N MET A 360 -9.95 -17.88 6.76
CA MET A 360 -10.89 -18.74 7.45
C MET A 360 -10.51 -18.99 8.92
N TYR A 361 -11.44 -19.59 9.65
CA TYR A 361 -11.19 -20.21 10.94
C TYR A 361 -11.66 -21.67 10.93
N LEU A 362 -10.77 -22.57 11.34
CA LEU A 362 -10.97 -24.02 11.33
C LEU A 362 -10.85 -24.59 12.74
N LYS A 363 -11.49 -25.74 12.95
CA LYS A 363 -11.23 -26.66 14.07
C LYS A 363 -10.57 -27.92 13.52
N LEU A 364 -9.53 -28.39 14.19
CA LEU A 364 -8.97 -29.72 13.92
C LEU A 364 -9.93 -30.77 14.49
N ASP A 365 -10.13 -31.86 13.74
CA ASP A 365 -10.89 -33.01 14.27
C ASP A 365 -10.05 -33.80 15.28
N ASP A 366 -8.72 -33.82 15.09
CA ASP A 366 -7.74 -34.43 16.01
C ASP A 366 -6.65 -33.42 16.39
N VAL A 367 -6.52 -33.14 17.69
CA VAL A 367 -5.52 -32.23 18.24
C VAL A 367 -4.10 -32.78 18.09
N ALA A 368 -3.92 -34.10 17.93
CA ALA A 368 -2.61 -34.69 17.67
C ALA A 368 -1.98 -34.21 16.35
N GLN A 369 -2.78 -33.71 15.41
CA GLN A 369 -2.31 -33.14 14.14
C GLN A 369 -1.87 -31.68 14.24
N LEU A 370 -1.99 -31.06 15.42
CA LEU A 370 -1.65 -29.65 15.64
C LEU A 370 -0.17 -29.35 15.38
N GLU A 371 0.73 -30.26 15.78
CA GLU A 371 2.18 -30.11 15.55
C GLU A 371 2.48 -30.07 14.05
N PHE A 372 1.95 -31.04 13.29
CA PHE A 372 2.09 -31.09 11.84
C PHE A 372 1.58 -29.79 11.16
N VAL A 373 0.43 -29.28 11.58
CA VAL A 373 -0.12 -28.02 11.02
C VAL A 373 0.78 -26.81 11.33
N ASN A 374 1.39 -26.77 12.51
CA ASN A 374 2.32 -25.70 12.89
C ASN A 374 3.66 -25.79 12.15
N GLU A 375 4.12 -26.99 11.81
CA GLU A 375 5.36 -27.21 11.06
C GLU A 375 5.23 -26.86 9.56
N HIS A 376 4.01 -26.89 9.01
CA HIS A 376 3.75 -26.70 7.58
C HIS A 376 2.86 -25.48 7.27
N PRO A 377 3.18 -24.27 7.76
CA PRO A 377 2.25 -23.13 7.72
C PRO A 377 1.99 -22.58 6.31
N ARG A 378 2.72 -23.03 5.29
CA ARG A 378 2.61 -22.56 3.90
C ARG A 378 2.32 -23.66 2.89
N ASP A 379 2.24 -24.89 3.34
CA ASP A 379 2.30 -26.07 2.46
C ASP A 379 0.98 -26.85 2.46
N LEU A 380 -0.04 -26.28 3.10
CA LEU A 380 -1.37 -26.86 3.23
C LEU A 380 -2.38 -26.18 2.32
N ALA A 381 -3.26 -26.97 1.70
CA ALA A 381 -4.39 -26.50 0.90
C ALA A 381 -5.71 -26.99 1.48
N LEU A 382 -6.70 -26.10 1.56
CA LEU A 382 -8.06 -26.43 1.98
C LEU A 382 -8.85 -26.96 0.79
N HIS A 383 -9.57 -28.06 0.99
CA HIS A 383 -10.52 -28.58 0.02
C HIS A 383 -11.92 -28.02 0.27
N LEU A 384 -12.59 -27.59 -0.79
CA LEU A 384 -13.94 -27.03 -0.77
C LEU A 384 -14.77 -27.67 -1.88
N GLU A 385 -16.07 -27.83 -1.64
CA GLU A 385 -16.99 -28.42 -2.60
C GLU A 385 -18.36 -27.72 -2.52
N ASP A 386 -18.94 -27.45 -3.69
CA ASP A 386 -20.33 -27.03 -3.85
C ASP A 386 -20.88 -27.62 -5.17
N GLU A 387 -22.02 -27.14 -5.63
CA GLU A 387 -22.66 -27.55 -6.89
C GLU A 387 -21.82 -27.36 -8.17
N GLU A 388 -20.83 -26.45 -8.18
CA GLU A 388 -19.86 -26.30 -9.29
C GLU A 388 -18.74 -27.36 -9.25
N GLY A 389 -18.71 -28.21 -8.23
CA GLY A 389 -17.71 -29.27 -8.02
C GLY A 389 -16.61 -28.90 -7.03
N ALA A 390 -15.73 -29.87 -6.76
CA ALA A 390 -14.63 -29.73 -5.81
C ALA A 390 -13.51 -28.82 -6.36
N PHE A 391 -12.91 -28.04 -5.46
CA PHE A 391 -11.71 -27.26 -5.71
C PHE A 391 -10.87 -27.17 -4.45
N SER A 392 -9.60 -26.78 -4.58
CA SER A 392 -8.74 -26.54 -3.42
C SER A 392 -8.05 -25.19 -3.53
N ILE A 393 -7.66 -24.64 -2.38
CA ILE A 393 -6.96 -23.37 -2.29
C ILE A 393 -5.87 -23.42 -1.23
N GLU A 394 -4.66 -23.04 -1.61
CA GLU A 394 -3.52 -23.02 -0.71
C GLU A 394 -3.69 -21.99 0.41
N CYS A 395 -3.11 -22.29 1.57
CA CYS A 395 -3.31 -21.54 2.80
C CYS A 395 -1.99 -21.00 3.37
N LEU A 396 -2.10 -19.87 4.08
CA LEU A 396 -1.05 -19.31 4.95
C LEU A 396 -1.55 -19.35 6.39
N ILE A 397 -1.04 -20.28 7.18
CA ILE A 397 -1.44 -20.49 8.57
C ILE A 397 -0.63 -19.57 9.47
N PHE A 398 -1.28 -18.56 10.02
CA PHE A 398 -0.62 -17.58 10.90
C PHE A 398 -0.85 -17.87 12.39
N GLU A 399 -1.81 -18.71 12.74
CA GLU A 399 -2.07 -19.13 14.12
C GLU A 399 -2.71 -20.52 14.11
N ALA A 400 -2.13 -21.48 14.83
CA ALA A 400 -2.72 -22.78 15.08
C ALA A 400 -2.54 -23.13 16.55
N THR A 401 -3.66 -23.37 17.23
CA THR A 401 -3.72 -23.74 18.65
C THR A 401 -4.74 -24.86 18.84
N GLU A 402 -4.83 -25.43 20.04
CA GLU A 402 -5.89 -26.38 20.39
C GLU A 402 -7.30 -25.77 20.20
N GLN A 403 -7.42 -24.44 20.29
CA GLN A 403 -8.69 -23.77 20.05
C GLN A 403 -9.06 -23.74 18.56
N GLY A 404 -8.11 -23.86 17.64
CA GLY A 404 -8.36 -23.87 16.21
C GLY A 404 -7.25 -23.22 15.40
N VAL A 405 -7.44 -23.21 14.09
CA VAL A 405 -6.48 -22.76 13.09
C VAL A 405 -7.03 -21.55 12.35
N ARG A 406 -6.25 -20.47 12.31
CA ARG A 406 -6.52 -19.28 11.50
C ARG A 406 -5.56 -19.26 10.32
N ALA A 407 -6.14 -19.16 9.14
CA ALA A 407 -5.38 -19.16 7.89
C ALA A 407 -5.89 -18.08 6.95
N LEU A 408 -4.98 -17.54 6.14
CA LEU A 408 -5.32 -16.78 4.95
C LEU A 408 -5.32 -17.71 3.74
N PHE A 409 -6.05 -17.32 2.70
CA PHE A 409 -5.93 -17.94 1.38
C PHE A 409 -4.76 -17.32 0.61
N LYS A 410 -3.97 -18.16 -0.05
CA LYS A 410 -2.99 -17.72 -1.04
C LYS A 410 -3.71 -17.35 -2.32
N HIS A 411 -3.74 -16.06 -2.61
CA HIS A 411 -4.33 -15.54 -3.83
C HIS A 411 -3.25 -15.42 -4.90
N GLY A 412 -3.22 -16.36 -5.84
CA GLY A 412 -2.32 -16.35 -7.00
C GLY A 412 -3.02 -16.52 -8.35
N SER A 413 -4.34 -16.74 -8.34
CA SER A 413 -5.15 -17.00 -9.53
C SER A 413 -6.46 -16.21 -9.50
N PHE A 414 -6.71 -15.41 -10.54
CA PHE A 414 -7.99 -14.73 -10.72
C PHE A 414 -9.14 -15.71 -10.89
N GLU A 415 -8.92 -16.82 -11.59
CA GLU A 415 -9.94 -17.86 -11.76
C GLU A 415 -10.33 -18.48 -10.42
N LEU A 416 -9.33 -18.80 -9.59
CA LEU A 416 -9.57 -19.35 -8.26
C LEU A 416 -10.23 -18.33 -7.32
N ALA A 417 -9.82 -17.06 -7.40
CA ALA A 417 -10.47 -15.96 -6.67
C ALA A 417 -11.94 -15.79 -7.07
N ASP A 418 -12.25 -15.84 -8.37
CA ASP A 418 -13.63 -15.79 -8.86
C ASP A 418 -14.42 -17.03 -8.40
N ARG A 419 -13.81 -18.22 -8.44
CA ARG A 419 -14.42 -19.47 -7.94
C ARG A 419 -14.74 -19.40 -6.45
N LEU A 420 -13.80 -18.92 -5.64
CA LEU A 420 -13.99 -18.73 -4.20
C LEU A 420 -15.09 -17.70 -3.91
N SER A 421 -15.15 -16.61 -4.68
CA SER A 421 -16.17 -15.58 -4.51
C SER A 421 -17.58 -16.14 -4.74
N ARG A 422 -17.76 -16.96 -5.79
CA ARG A 422 -19.02 -17.66 -6.04
C ARG A 422 -19.36 -18.66 -4.94
N PHE A 423 -18.38 -19.43 -4.49
CA PHE A 423 -18.56 -20.36 -3.36
C PHE A 423 -19.08 -19.62 -2.12
N ILE A 424 -18.42 -18.54 -1.70
CA ILE A 424 -18.79 -17.75 -0.52
C ILE A 424 -20.19 -17.13 -0.68
N ALA A 425 -20.50 -16.59 -1.87
CA ALA A 425 -21.81 -16.01 -2.14
C ALA A 425 -22.95 -17.04 -1.97
N ARG A 426 -22.74 -18.29 -2.39
CA ARG A 426 -23.71 -19.38 -2.17
C ARG A 426 -23.86 -19.73 -0.70
N GLN A 427 -22.75 -19.88 0.02
CA GLN A 427 -22.82 -20.18 1.46
C GLN A 427 -23.63 -19.11 2.20
N LYS A 428 -23.45 -17.83 1.81
CA LYS A 428 -24.21 -16.71 2.37
C LYS A 428 -25.70 -16.72 2.01
N GLN A 429 -26.09 -17.19 0.84
CA GLN A 429 -27.51 -17.29 0.45
C GLN A 429 -28.24 -18.41 1.19
N ALA A 430 -27.51 -19.40 1.68
CA ALA A 430 -28.05 -20.57 2.35
C ALA A 430 -27.97 -20.53 3.89
N ALA A 431 -27.17 -19.60 4.44
CA ALA A 431 -27.12 -19.28 5.87
C ALA A 431 -28.23 -18.29 6.24
#